data_AF-A0A7S0WAU1-F1
#
_entry.id   AF-A0A7S0WAU1-F1
#
_cell.length_a   1.000
_cell.length_b   1.000
_cell.length_c   1.000
_cell.angle_alpha   90.00
_cell.angle_beta   90.00
_cell.angle_gamma   90.00
#
_symmetry.space_group_name_H-M   'P 1'
#
loop_
_entity.id
_entity.type
_entity.pdbx_description
1 polymer ?
#
loop_
_entity_poly.entity_id
_entity_poly.type
_entity_poly.pdbx_seq_one_letter_code
_entity_poly.pdbx_strand_id
1 'polypeptide(L)'
;DAAKVDRDGVISCAKACLRADVERFVIVSSGAVSKPASPVYIFLNLFGGIMRNKILGEDAVRALYFDRPGRAYTVVRPGGLTEDPARGVSAVELNQGETRSGRISR
;
A
#
# COMPACT_ATOMS: atom_id res chain seq x y z
N ASP A 1 15.44 2.12 9.07
CA ASP A 1 14.36 2.98 9.60
C ASP A 1 13.18 2.86 8.65
N ALA A 2 12.04 2.35 9.13
CA ALA A 2 10.85 2.12 8.32
C ALA A 2 10.31 3.41 7.71
N ALA A 3 10.47 4.56 8.38
CA ALA A 3 10.00 5.85 7.85
C ALA A 3 10.70 6.21 6.53
N LYS A 4 12.02 5.97 6.44
CA LYS A 4 12.82 6.28 5.24
C LYS A 4 12.40 5.45 4.01
N VAL A 5 11.89 4.24 4.23
CA VAL A 5 11.53 3.31 3.15
C VAL A 5 10.03 3.35 2.88
N ASP A 6 9.19 3.00 3.86
CA ASP A 6 7.74 2.83 3.68
C ASP A 6 7.00 4.15 3.46
N ARG A 7 7.49 5.27 4.04
CA ARG A 7 6.89 6.60 3.87
C ARG A 7 7.67 7.42 2.85
N ASP A 8 8.91 7.78 3.18
CA ASP A 8 9.69 8.75 2.41
C ASP A 8 10.10 8.18 1.04
N GLY A 9 10.38 6.88 0.98
CA GLY A 9 10.68 6.17 -0.27
C GLY A 9 9.51 6.20 -1.25
N VAL A 10 8.31 5.84 -0.80
CA VAL A 10 7.08 5.89 -1.63
C VAL A 10 6.79 7.31 -2.11
N ILE A 11 6.92 8.33 -1.24
CA ILE A 11 6.77 9.74 -1.61
C ILE A 11 7.78 10.15 -2.68
N SER A 12 9.04 9.71 -2.54
CA SER A 12 10.11 10.03 -3.48
C SER A 12 9.86 9.41 -4.85
N CYS A 13 9.42 8.15 -4.89
CA CYS A 13 9.03 7.47 -6.12
C CYS A 13 7.83 8.14 -6.80
N ALA A 14 6.77 8.46 -6.04
CA ALA A 14 5.61 9.16 -6.56
C ALA A 14 5.98 10.51 -7.20
N LYS A 15 6.83 11.30 -6.53
CA LYS A 15 7.35 12.56 -7.08
C LYS A 15 8.19 12.34 -8.34
N ALA A 16 8.98 11.26 -8.40
CA ALA A 16 9.77 10.92 -9.58
C ALA A 16 8.87 10.54 -10.76
N CYS A 17 7.83 9.72 -10.55
CA CYS A 17 6.83 9.39 -11.56
C CYS A 17 6.14 10.64 -12.12
N LEU A 18 5.75 11.57 -11.25
CA LEU A 18 5.14 12.84 -11.68
C LEU A 18 6.10 13.71 -12.50
N ARG A 19 7.40 13.75 -12.17
CA ARG A 19 8.42 14.47 -12.97
C ARG A 19 8.70 13.82 -14.30
N ALA A 20 8.62 12.49 -14.36
CA ALA A 20 8.87 11.69 -15.55
C ALA A 20 7.61 11.50 -16.42
N ASP A 21 6.53 12.21 -16.12
CA ASP A 21 5.27 12.14 -16.87
C ASP A 21 4.68 10.72 -16.95
N VAL A 22 4.83 9.93 -15.89
CA VAL A 22 4.24 8.60 -15.77
C VAL A 22 2.74 8.72 -15.51
N GLU A 23 1.91 8.04 -16.31
CA GLU A 23 0.45 8.11 -16.21
C GLU A 23 -0.06 7.42 -14.93
N ARG A 24 0.50 6.26 -14.57
CA ARG A 24 0.00 5.41 -13.48
C ARG A 24 1.10 5.02 -12.50
N PHE A 25 0.85 5.25 -11.22
CA PHE A 25 1.72 4.79 -10.13
C PHE A 25 1.01 3.78 -9.24
N VAL A 26 1.59 2.59 -9.07
CA VAL A 26 1.00 1.52 -8.24
C VAL A 26 1.80 1.37 -6.95
N ILE A 27 1.11 1.39 -5.82
CA ILE A 27 1.68 1.22 -4.48
C ILE A 27 1.23 -0.12 -3.93
N VAL A 28 2.18 -0.96 -3.52
CA VAL A 28 1.90 -2.13 -2.71
C VAL A 28 2.04 -1.75 -1.24
N SER A 29 0.92 -1.72 -0.53
CA SER A 29 0.82 -1.41 0.89
C SER A 29 0.53 -2.69 1.68
N SER A 30 -0.34 -2.64 2.69
CA SER A 30 -0.70 -3.77 3.54
C SER A 30 -2.20 -3.78 3.84
N GLY A 31 -2.77 -4.97 3.96
CA GLY A 31 -4.09 -5.16 4.54
C GLY A 31 -4.13 -4.70 5.99
N ALA A 32 -5.30 -4.22 6.43
CA ALA A 32 -5.57 -3.64 7.75
C ALA A 32 -4.81 -2.32 8.05
N VAL A 33 -4.14 -1.71 7.08
CA VAL A 33 -3.33 -0.49 7.28
C VAL A 33 -4.19 0.73 7.63
N SER A 34 -5.48 0.72 7.28
CA SER A 34 -6.43 1.76 7.68
C SER A 34 -7.20 1.45 8.98
N LYS A 35 -6.87 0.35 9.66
CA LYS A 35 -7.54 -0.12 10.89
C LYS A 35 -6.60 -0.09 12.09
N PRO A 36 -6.34 1.09 12.69
CA PRO A 36 -5.33 1.25 13.74
C PRO A 36 -5.61 0.44 15.02
N ALA A 37 -6.87 0.15 15.29
CA ALA A 37 -7.28 -0.69 16.43
C ALA A 37 -7.24 -2.20 16.14
N SER A 38 -6.92 -2.61 14.89
CA SER A 38 -6.86 -4.03 14.56
C SER A 38 -5.63 -4.71 15.19
N PRO A 39 -5.74 -5.98 15.63
CA PRO A 39 -4.60 -6.71 16.18
C PRO A 39 -3.41 -6.78 15.22
N VAL A 40 -3.69 -6.89 13.91
CA VAL A 40 -2.65 -6.94 12.87
C VAL A 40 -1.89 -5.61 12.80
N TYR A 41 -2.58 -4.48 12.81
CA TYR A 41 -1.96 -3.16 12.77
C TYR A 41 -1.06 -2.92 14.00
N ILE A 42 -1.56 -3.27 15.19
CA ILE A 42 -0.82 -3.13 16.45
C ILE A 42 0.42 -4.01 16.42
N PHE A 43 0.28 -5.29 16.09
CA PHE A 43 1.38 -6.25 16.04
C PHE A 43 2.48 -5.83 15.05
N LEU A 44 2.11 -5.49 13.81
CA LEU A 44 3.08 -5.12 12.78
C LEU A 44 3.79 -3.79 13.07
N ASN A 45 3.15 -2.89 13.83
CA ASN A 45 3.81 -1.65 14.25
C ASN A 45 4.84 -1.82 15.36
N LEU A 46 4.89 -2.96 16.05
CA LEU A 46 6.01 -3.28 16.95
C LEU A 46 7.36 -3.33 16.21
N PHE A 47 7.32 -3.59 14.90
CA PHE A 47 8.49 -3.64 14.03
C PHE A 47 8.84 -2.26 13.46
N GLY A 48 8.93 -1.23 14.30
CA GLY A 48 9.34 0.12 13.88
C GLY A 48 8.24 0.94 13.20
N GLY A 49 6.97 0.69 13.53
CA GLY A 49 5.85 1.51 13.05
C GLY A 49 5.56 1.37 11.56
N ILE A 50 5.82 0.20 10.96
CA ILE A 50 5.68 -0.05 9.51
C ILE A 50 4.29 0.33 9.00
N MET A 51 3.22 -0.12 9.66
CA MET A 51 1.84 0.15 9.23
C MET A 51 1.51 1.65 9.29
N ARG A 52 2.01 2.35 10.32
CA ARG A 52 1.89 3.80 10.42
C ARG A 52 2.61 4.48 9.26
N ASN A 53 3.82 4.06 8.93
CA ASN A 53 4.58 4.66 7.83
C ASN A 53 3.95 4.36 6.46
N LYS A 54 3.40 3.16 6.26
CA LYS A 54 2.66 2.81 5.04
C LYS A 54 1.44 3.71 4.83
N ILE A 55 0.57 3.89 5.84
CA ILE A 55 -0.62 4.76 5.66
C ILE A 55 -0.23 6.23 5.43
N LEU A 56 0.79 6.74 6.12
CA LEU A 56 1.32 8.09 5.88
C LEU A 56 1.87 8.25 4.46
N GLY A 57 2.53 7.22 3.93
CA GLY A 57 3.01 7.19 2.55
C GLY A 57 1.85 7.20 1.55
N GLU A 58 0.81 6.39 1.80
CA GLU A 58 -0.40 6.40 0.95
C GLU A 58 -1.05 7.78 0.93
N ASP A 59 -1.31 8.38 2.10
CA ASP A 59 -1.98 9.68 2.22
C ASP A 59 -1.20 10.79 1.50
N ALA A 60 0.13 10.77 1.61
CA ALA A 60 0.98 11.69 0.88
C ALA A 60 0.87 11.48 -0.64
N VAL A 61 0.76 10.25 -1.14
CA VAL A 61 0.52 10.01 -2.57
C VAL A 61 -0.88 10.45 -2.98
N ARG A 62 -1.92 10.20 -2.16
CA ARG A 62 -3.27 10.72 -2.43
C ARG A 62 -3.26 12.22 -2.62
N ALA A 63 -2.55 12.94 -1.73
CA ALA A 63 -2.39 14.38 -1.80
C ALA A 63 -1.58 14.83 -3.03
N LEU A 64 -0.48 14.14 -3.35
CA LEU A 64 0.34 14.46 -4.53
C LEU A 64 -0.42 14.32 -5.85
N TYR A 65 -1.33 13.34 -5.95
CA TYR A 65 -2.10 13.04 -7.16
C TYR A 65 -3.48 13.70 -7.19
N PHE A 66 -3.88 14.41 -6.13
CA PHE A 66 -5.13 15.16 -6.11
C PHE A 66 -5.14 16.22 -7.22
N ASP A 67 -6.26 16.31 -7.94
CA ASP A 67 -6.48 17.29 -9.02
C ASP A 67 -5.38 17.30 -10.10
N ARG A 68 -4.90 16.12 -10.50
CA ARG A 68 -3.95 15.95 -11.61
C ARG A 68 -4.56 15.14 -12.76
N PRO A 69 -5.25 15.80 -13.72
CA PRO A 69 -5.79 15.13 -14.90
C PRO A 69 -4.70 14.34 -15.64
N GLY A 70 -5.05 13.13 -16.10
CA GLY A 70 -4.10 12.24 -16.79
C GLY A 70 -3.06 11.58 -15.89
N ARG A 71 -3.14 11.75 -14.55
CA ARG A 71 -2.29 11.06 -13.58
C ARG A 71 -3.15 10.27 -12.61
N ALA A 72 -2.84 8.99 -12.46
CA ALA A 72 -3.56 8.08 -11.60
C ALA A 72 -2.62 7.34 -10.65
N TYR A 73 -3.13 6.98 -9.49
CA TYR A 73 -2.47 6.03 -8.59
C TYR A 73 -3.40 4.88 -8.23
N THR A 74 -2.82 3.77 -7.81
CA THR A 74 -3.57 2.63 -7.27
C THR A 74 -2.86 2.10 -6.05
N VAL A 75 -3.58 1.96 -4.93
CA VAL A 75 -3.06 1.33 -3.72
C VAL A 75 -3.59 -0.10 -3.67
N VAL A 76 -2.69 -1.07 -3.69
CA VAL A 76 -2.99 -2.49 -3.48
C VAL A 76 -2.63 -2.84 -2.04
N ARG A 77 -3.60 -3.37 -1.29
CA ARG A 77 -3.44 -3.74 0.13
C ARG A 77 -3.60 -5.25 0.30
N PRO A 78 -2.56 -6.05 -0.01
CA PRO A 78 -2.64 -7.50 0.12
C PRO A 78 -2.78 -7.91 1.59
N GLY A 79 -3.40 -9.06 1.83
CA GLY A 79 -3.33 -9.71 3.14
C GLY A 79 -1.99 -10.44 3.34
N GLY A 80 -2.00 -11.56 4.05
CA GLY A 80 -0.77 -12.29 4.37
C GLY A 80 -0.05 -12.81 3.12
N LEU A 81 1.24 -12.52 3.00
CA LEU A 81 2.09 -13.06 1.94
C LEU A 81 2.51 -14.51 2.26
N THR A 82 2.56 -15.38 1.26
CA THR A 82 2.93 -16.81 1.42
C THR A 82 3.90 -17.29 0.35
N GLU A 83 4.58 -18.42 0.59
CA GLU A 83 5.43 -19.12 -0.40
C GLU A 83 4.67 -20.19 -1.20
N ASP A 84 3.36 -20.34 -0.96
CA ASP A 84 2.57 -21.35 -1.62
C ASP A 84 2.49 -21.06 -3.13
N PRO A 85 2.26 -22.06 -3.99
CA PRO A 85 2.03 -21.83 -5.40
C PRO A 85 0.93 -20.81 -5.67
N ALA A 86 1.14 -19.93 -6.66
CA ALA A 86 0.15 -18.94 -7.06
C ALA A 86 -1.15 -19.62 -7.50
N ARG A 87 -2.28 -19.17 -6.95
CA ARG A 87 -3.62 -19.70 -7.25
C ARG A 87 -4.27 -19.11 -8.51
N GLY A 88 -3.57 -18.19 -9.17
CA GLY A 88 -4.06 -17.48 -10.36
C GLY A 88 -5.04 -16.35 -10.05
N VAL A 89 -5.33 -15.54 -11.08
CA VAL A 89 -6.18 -14.33 -10.98
C VAL A 89 -7.63 -14.65 -10.63
N SER A 90 -8.13 -15.84 -10.96
CA SER A 90 -9.49 -16.30 -10.61
C SER A 90 -9.68 -16.47 -9.11
N ALA A 91 -8.60 -16.57 -8.33
CA ALA A 91 -8.63 -16.65 -6.88
C ALA A 91 -8.48 -15.29 -6.17
N VAL A 92 -8.40 -14.18 -6.91
CA VAL A 92 -8.26 -12.83 -6.37
C VAL A 92 -9.65 -12.22 -6.14
N GLU A 93 -9.91 -11.75 -4.92
CA GLU A 93 -11.08 -10.94 -4.59
C GLU A 93 -10.66 -9.47 -4.45
N LEU A 94 -11.37 -8.58 -5.14
CA LEU A 94 -11.25 -7.14 -4.95
C LEU A 94 -12.28 -6.68 -3.93
N ASN A 95 -11.82 -6.02 -2.88
CA ASN A 95 -12.66 -5.53 -1.79
C ASN A 95 -12.25 -4.10 -1.40
N GLN A 96 -13.22 -3.30 -0.95
CA GLN A 96 -12.99 -1.94 -0.45
C GLN A 96 -13.30 -1.86 1.06
N GLY A 97 -12.56 -1.01 1.77
CA GLY A 97 -12.74 -0.78 3.21
C GLY A 97 -12.09 -1.84 4.13
N GLU A 98 -11.23 -2.70 3.56
CA GLU A 98 -10.50 -3.74 4.30
C GLU A 98 -11.42 -4.68 5.10
N THR A 99 -12.63 -4.96 4.60
CA THR A 99 -13.65 -5.76 5.31
C THR A 99 -13.37 -7.26 5.23
N ARG A 100 -12.51 -7.67 4.29
CA ARG A 100 -12.07 -9.05 4.07
C ARG A 100 -10.57 -9.17 4.30
N SER A 101 -10.15 -10.35 4.70
CA SER A 101 -8.74 -10.73 4.78
C SER A 101 -8.49 -11.89 3.83
N GLY A 102 -7.29 -11.95 3.27
CA GLY A 102 -6.87 -12.98 2.35
C GLY A 102 -5.38 -13.27 2.47
N ARG A 103 -4.91 -14.22 1.67
CA ARG A 103 -3.49 -14.54 1.54
C ARG A 103 -3.13 -14.66 0.06
N ILE A 104 -1.95 -14.19 -0.30
CA ILE A 104 -1.44 -14.18 -1.67
C ILE A 104 0.01 -14.66 -1.70
N SER A 105 0.37 -15.43 -2.72
CA SER A 105 1.74 -15.87 -2.98
C SER A 105 2.63 -14.65 -3.31
N ARG A 106 3.89 -14.65 -2.85
CA ARG A 106 4.84 -13.54 -3.05
C ARG A 106 5.90 -13.80 -4.11
#